data_AF-A0A3P8M1Y5-F1
#
_entry.id   AF-A0A3P8M1Y5-F1
#
_cell.length_a   1.000
_cell.length_b   1.000
_cell.length_c   1.000
_cell.angle_alpha   90.00
_cell.angle_beta   90.00
_cell.angle_gamma   90.00
#
_symmetry.space_group_name_H-M   'P 1'
#
loop_
_entity.id
_entity.type
_entity.pdbx_description
1 polymer ?
#
loop_
_entity_poly.entity_id
_entity_poly.type
_entity_poly.pdbx_seq_one_letter_code
_entity_poly.pdbx_strand_id
1 'polypeptide(L)'
;MPKADFPTYCASKAFLHSWLISLRHQMRHIPVEVLELSPPYVQTGLTGSAQAVDPRAMPLAEYISRAMALIEHRRHPNGEILLDGDKGRRWAEKEGTFDTLFRAMNPD
;
A
#
# COMPACT_ATOMS: atom_id res chain seq x y z
N MET A 1 0.25 -5.08 -6.17
CA MET A 1 -0.30 -5.43 -7.50
C MET A 1 -0.22 -4.24 -8.44
N PRO A 2 0.29 -4.41 -9.67
CA PRO A 2 0.37 -3.34 -10.67
C PRO A 2 -0.97 -3.09 -11.39
N LYS A 3 -1.31 -1.81 -11.64
CA LYS A 3 -2.44 -1.39 -12.46
C LYS A 3 -1.96 -0.87 -13.82
N ALA A 4 -2.50 -1.42 -14.90
CA ALA A 4 -2.07 -1.20 -16.28
C ALA A 4 -2.20 0.26 -16.72
N ASP A 5 -3.25 0.98 -16.28
CA ASP A 5 -3.45 2.40 -16.60
C ASP A 5 -2.50 3.35 -15.84
N PHE A 6 -1.73 2.85 -14.88
CA PHE A 6 -0.80 3.64 -14.06
C PHE A 6 0.59 2.99 -13.98
N PRO A 7 1.23 2.63 -15.11
CA PRO A 7 2.41 1.77 -15.11
C PRO A 7 3.62 2.45 -14.46
N THR A 8 3.85 3.73 -14.76
CA THR A 8 4.96 4.52 -14.17
C THR A 8 4.80 4.70 -12.67
N TYR A 9 3.57 4.95 -12.20
CA TYR A 9 3.27 5.01 -10.77
C TYR A 9 3.59 3.67 -10.11
N CYS A 10 3.11 2.56 -10.66
CA CYS A 10 3.37 1.22 -10.12
C CYS A 10 4.87 0.88 -10.08
N ALA A 11 5.61 1.19 -11.16
CA ALA A 11 7.06 0.98 -11.20
C ALA A 11 7.79 1.80 -10.11
N SER A 12 7.43 3.08 -9.94
CA SER A 12 8.03 3.93 -8.90
C SER A 12 7.75 3.43 -7.48
N LYS A 13 6.54 2.91 -7.22
CA LYS A 13 6.18 2.33 -5.92
C LYS A 13 6.85 0.99 -5.67
N ALA A 14 7.03 0.15 -6.70
CA ALA A 14 7.81 -1.08 -6.59
C ALA A 14 9.29 -0.79 -6.27
N PHE A 15 9.88 0.21 -6.92
CA PHE A 15 11.22 0.71 -6.59
C PHE A 15 11.29 1.18 -5.13
N LEU A 16 10.37 2.04 -4.71
CA LEU A 16 10.33 2.56 -3.34
C LEU A 16 10.25 1.43 -2.31
N HIS A 17 9.38 0.46 -2.53
CA HIS A 17 9.25 -0.71 -1.68
C HIS A 17 10.57 -1.49 -1.53
N SER A 18 11.21 -1.82 -2.66
CA SER A 18 12.50 -2.50 -2.67
C SER A 18 13.60 -1.68 -2.00
N TRP A 19 13.60 -0.37 -2.20
CA TRP A 19 14.58 0.53 -1.58
C TRP A 19 14.38 0.63 -0.06
N LEU A 20 13.14 0.71 0.43
CA LEU A 20 12.83 0.75 1.85
C LEU A 20 13.23 -0.55 2.57
N ILE A 21 13.18 -1.70 1.88
CA ILE A 21 13.73 -2.97 2.40
C ILE A 21 15.23 -2.83 2.72
N SER A 22 15.99 -2.34 1.75
CA SER A 22 17.44 -2.11 1.91
C SER A 22 17.73 -1.04 2.95
N LEU A 23 16.97 0.05 2.96
CA LEU A 23 17.15 1.15 3.91
C LEU A 23 16.94 0.68 5.36
N ARG A 24 15.89 -0.12 5.63
CA ARG A 24 15.68 -0.72 6.95
C ARG A 24 16.90 -1.52 7.43
N HIS A 25 17.52 -2.29 6.54
CA HIS A 25 18.74 -3.02 6.88
C HIS A 25 19.93 -2.08 7.17
N GLN A 26 20.09 -1.02 6.39
CA GLN A 26 21.15 -0.03 6.61
C GLN A 26 20.97 0.72 7.93
N MET A 27 19.74 1.05 8.31
CA MET A 27 19.41 1.83 9.51
C MET A 27 19.35 1.00 10.80
N ARG A 28 19.52 -0.32 10.76
CA ARG A 28 19.29 -1.24 11.91
C ARG A 28 20.07 -0.95 13.19
N HIS A 29 21.14 -0.16 13.12
CA HIS A 29 21.99 0.23 14.25
C HIS A 29 21.88 1.71 14.61
N ILE A 30 20.96 2.43 13.96
CA ILE A 30 20.65 3.84 14.19
C ILE A 30 19.28 3.88 14.90
N PRO A 31 19.05 4.76 15.89
CA PRO A 31 17.77 4.87 16.59
C PRO A 31 16.69 5.54 15.72
N VAL A 32 16.48 5.05 14.50
CA VAL A 32 15.50 5.51 13.52
C VAL A 32 14.74 4.29 12.99
N GLU A 33 13.42 4.33 13.09
CA GLU A 33 12.54 3.32 12.52
C GLU A 33 12.06 3.78 11.13
N VAL A 34 12.14 2.87 10.15
CA VAL A 34 11.70 3.13 8.78
C VAL A 34 10.45 2.32 8.51
N LEU A 35 9.34 3.02 8.29
CA LEU A 35 8.03 2.43 8.01
C LEU A 35 7.57 2.79 6.60
N GLU A 36 6.98 1.83 5.90
CA GLU A 36 6.33 2.02 4.62
C GLU A 36 4.82 2.12 4.79
N LEU A 37 4.23 3.23 4.36
CA LEU A 37 2.79 3.43 4.36
C LEU A 37 2.19 3.01 3.02
N SER A 38 1.40 1.93 3.01
CA SER A 38 0.77 1.40 1.80
C SER A 38 -0.76 1.46 1.93
N PRO A 39 -1.41 2.57 1.52
CA PRO A 39 -2.85 2.76 1.62
C PRO A 39 -3.65 1.87 0.64
N PRO A 40 -4.92 1.57 0.96
CA PRO A 40 -5.90 1.12 -0.04
C PRO A 40 -6.25 2.25 -1.01
N TYR A 41 -7.29 2.05 -1.81
CA TYR A 41 -7.91 3.14 -2.56
C TYR A 41 -8.65 4.08 -1.59
N VAL A 42 -8.19 5.33 -1.46
CA VAL A 42 -8.70 6.31 -0.47
C VAL A 42 -9.33 7.52 -1.18
N GLN A 43 -10.39 8.07 -0.59
CA GLN A 43 -11.12 9.27 -1.05
C GLN A 43 -10.22 10.52 -0.97
N THR A 44 -9.50 10.77 -2.05
CA THR A 44 -8.60 11.91 -2.23
C THR A 44 -8.81 12.52 -3.61
N GLY A 45 -8.11 13.61 -3.92
CA GLY A 45 -8.09 14.19 -5.27
C GLY A 45 -6.98 13.64 -6.19
N LEU A 46 -6.27 12.58 -5.79
CA LEU A 46 -5.03 12.14 -6.47
C LEU A 46 -5.25 11.80 -7.96
N THR A 47 -6.39 11.18 -8.28
CA THR A 47 -6.76 10.78 -9.64
C THR A 47 -7.91 11.63 -10.21
N GLY A 48 -8.21 12.77 -9.58
CA GLY A 48 -9.29 13.68 -9.94
C GLY A 48 -10.41 13.78 -8.91
N SER A 49 -11.35 14.70 -9.14
CA SER A 49 -12.44 15.00 -8.20
C SER A 49 -13.41 13.83 -8.00
N ALA A 50 -13.56 12.96 -9.00
CA ALA A 50 -14.43 11.78 -8.91
C ALA A 50 -13.98 10.79 -7.81
N GLN A 51 -12.67 10.66 -7.57
CA GLN A 51 -12.14 9.80 -6.52
C GLN A 51 -12.56 10.26 -5.12
N ALA A 52 -12.67 11.56 -4.89
CA ALA A 52 -12.99 12.12 -3.58
C ALA A 52 -14.39 11.74 -3.09
N VAL A 53 -15.27 11.29 -3.99
CA VAL A 53 -16.66 10.88 -3.72
C VAL A 53 -16.95 9.45 -4.16
N ASP A 54 -15.95 8.69 -4.61
CA ASP A 54 -16.14 7.30 -5.06
C ASP A 54 -16.48 6.41 -3.84
N PRO A 55 -17.64 5.72 -3.83
CA PRO A 55 -18.03 4.85 -2.72
C PRO A 55 -17.16 3.59 -2.58
N ARG A 56 -16.36 3.25 -3.61
CA ARG A 56 -15.39 2.15 -3.56
C ARG A 56 -14.09 2.56 -2.85
N ALA A 57 -13.85 3.86 -2.70
CA ALA A 57 -12.70 4.38 -2.00
C ALA A 57 -13.00 4.52 -0.50
N MET A 58 -12.03 4.16 0.33
CA MET A 58 -12.10 4.31 1.78
C MET A 58 -12.11 5.80 2.17
N PRO A 59 -12.94 6.24 3.13
CA PRO A 59 -12.89 7.61 3.64
C PRO A 59 -11.52 7.98 4.21
N LEU A 60 -11.01 9.17 3.88
CA LEU A 60 -9.68 9.61 4.29
C LEU A 60 -9.51 9.67 5.82
N ALA A 61 -10.51 10.20 6.53
CA ALA A 61 -10.48 10.29 7.99
C ALA A 61 -10.41 8.90 8.65
N GLU A 62 -11.13 7.92 8.09
CA GLU A 62 -11.08 6.54 8.55
C GLU A 62 -9.69 5.92 8.30
N TYR A 63 -9.12 6.16 7.12
CA TYR A 63 -7.78 5.67 6.79
C TYR A 63 -6.72 6.21 7.76
N ILE A 64 -6.75 7.53 8.02
CA ILE A 64 -5.83 8.17 8.98
C ILE A 64 -5.97 7.53 10.35
N SER A 65 -7.19 7.41 10.88
CA SER A 65 -7.43 6.82 12.20
C SER A 65 -6.88 5.39 12.30
N ARG A 66 -7.13 4.56 11.27
CA ARG A 66 -6.65 3.17 11.27
C ARG A 66 -5.13 3.05 11.10
N ALA A 67 -4.52 3.90 10.26
CA ALA A 67 -3.06 3.92 10.10
C ALA A 67 -2.37 4.35 11.41
N MET A 68 -2.88 5.40 12.06
CA MET A 68 -2.35 5.86 13.35
C MET A 68 -2.46 4.78 14.43
N ALA A 69 -3.60 4.07 14.51
CA ALA A 69 -3.75 2.96 15.45
C ALA A 69 -2.74 1.82 15.21
N LEU A 70 -2.39 1.52 13.95
CA LEU A 70 -1.35 0.52 13.64
C LEU A 70 0.03 0.97 14.13
N ILE A 71 0.37 2.25 14.02
CA ILE A 71 1.62 2.83 14.51
C ILE A 71 1.65 2.78 16.05
N GLU A 72 0.61 3.30 16.70
CA GLU A 72 0.52 3.37 18.17
C GLU A 72 0.63 1.99 18.84
N HIS A 73 0.00 0.97 18.23
CA HIS A 73 0.03 -0.39 18.74
C HIS A 73 1.22 -1.23 18.22
N ARG A 74 2.15 -0.63 17.47
CA ARG A 74 3.29 -1.31 16.83
C ARG A 74 2.92 -2.52 15.97
N ARG A 75 1.78 -2.45 15.28
CA ARG A 75 1.20 -3.53 14.46
C ARG A 75 1.63 -3.40 12.98
N HIS A 76 2.94 -3.31 12.74
CA HIS A 76 3.52 -3.13 11.41
C HIS A 76 4.67 -4.12 11.16
N PRO A 77 4.35 -5.42 11.03
CA PRO A 77 5.37 -6.43 10.74
C PRO A 77 6.11 -6.07 9.45
N ASN A 78 7.41 -6.38 9.40
CA ASN A 78 8.30 -6.06 8.28
C ASN A 78 8.46 -4.56 7.98
N GLY A 79 8.00 -3.68 8.89
CA GLY A 79 8.06 -2.23 8.71
C GLY A 79 7.04 -1.71 7.71
N GLU A 80 5.89 -2.39 7.55
CA GLU A 80 4.83 -1.99 6.64
C GLU A 80 3.52 -1.66 7.40
N ILE A 81 2.97 -0.49 7.14
CA ILE A 81 1.65 -0.06 7.60
C ILE A 81 0.63 -0.47 6.53
N LEU A 82 -0.02 -1.59 6.77
CA LEU A 82 -0.98 -2.23 5.87
C LEU A 82 -2.27 -2.55 6.62
N LEU A 83 -3.40 -2.15 6.04
CA LEU A 83 -4.70 -2.58 6.54
C LEU A 83 -4.98 -4.03 6.15
N ASP A 84 -5.82 -4.72 6.92
CA ASP A 84 -6.12 -6.14 6.68
C ASP A 84 -6.71 -6.41 5.29
N GLY A 85 -7.48 -5.47 4.74
CA GLY A 85 -8.07 -5.59 3.40
C GLY A 85 -7.06 -5.56 2.26
N ASP A 86 -5.85 -5.03 2.49
CA ASP A 86 -4.81 -4.90 1.45
C ASP A 86 -3.82 -6.07 1.44
N LYS A 87 -3.83 -6.90 2.50
CA LYS A 87 -2.90 -8.03 2.65
C LYS A 87 -2.98 -9.03 1.50
N GLY A 88 -4.19 -9.32 1.00
CA GLY A 88 -4.36 -10.23 -0.15
C GLY A 88 -3.65 -9.72 -1.41
N ARG A 89 -3.72 -8.41 -1.68
CA ARG A 89 -2.99 -7.79 -2.81
C ARG A 89 -1.48 -7.72 -2.55
N ARG A 90 -1.08 -7.54 -1.29
CA ARG A 90 0.33 -7.49 -0.90
C ARG A 90 1.01 -8.84 -1.07
N TRP A 91 0.32 -9.94 -0.78
CA TRP A 91 0.87 -11.29 -0.78
C TRP A 91 0.47 -12.14 -1.99
N ALA A 92 -0.15 -11.55 -3.01
CA ALA A 92 -0.67 -12.30 -4.15
C ALA A 92 0.38 -13.17 -4.88
N GLU A 93 1.63 -12.71 -4.99
CA GLU A 93 2.72 -13.55 -5.55
C GLU A 93 3.06 -14.72 -4.63
N LYS A 94 3.18 -14.46 -3.32
CA LYS A 94 3.48 -15.47 -2.30
C LYS A 94 2.39 -16.53 -2.20
N GLU A 95 1.14 -16.12 -2.38
CA GLU A 95 -0.05 -16.98 -2.27
C GLU A 95 -0.46 -17.61 -3.61
N GLY A 96 0.24 -17.30 -4.71
CA GLY A 96 -0.08 -17.84 -6.04
C GLY A 96 -1.40 -17.29 -6.63
N THR A 97 -1.91 -16.18 -6.12
CA THR A 97 -3.18 -15.55 -6.56
C THR A 97 -2.96 -14.36 -7.51
N PHE A 98 -1.70 -14.07 -7.88
CA PHE A 98 -1.31 -12.94 -8.71
C PHE A 98 -2.13 -12.82 -10.01
N ASP A 99 -2.12 -13.84 -10.86
CA ASP A 99 -2.74 -13.76 -12.20
C ASP A 99 -4.25 -13.52 -12.14
N THR A 100 -4.91 -14.09 -11.13
CA THR A 100 -6.34 -13.91 -10.90
C THR A 100 -6.64 -12.48 -10.45
N LEU A 101 -5.90 -11.95 -9.48
CA LEU A 101 -6.07 -10.59 -8.98
C LEU A 101 -5.65 -9.53 -10.00
N PHE A 102 -4.61 -9.79 -10.77
CA PHE A 102 -4.14 -8.89 -11.82
C PHE A 102 -5.19 -8.71 -12.91
N ARG A 103 -5.79 -9.81 -13.40
CA ARG A 103 -6.90 -9.76 -14.37
C ARG A 103 -8.14 -9.06 -13.79
N ALA A 104 -8.51 -9.35 -12.55
CA ALA A 104 -9.67 -8.70 -11.92
C ALA A 104 -9.49 -7.18 -11.74
N MET A 105 -8.26 -6.70 -11.54
CA MET A 105 -7.96 -5.28 -11.38
C MET A 105 -7.72 -4.54 -12.70
N ASN A 106 -7.40 -5.27 -13.77
CA ASN A 106 -7.15 -4.77 -15.11
C ASN A 106 -8.07 -5.49 -16.11
N PRO A 107 -9.39 -5.24 -16.05
CA PRO A 107 -10.32 -5.79 -17.03
C PRO A 107 -10.06 -5.21 -18.43
N ASP A 108 -10.48 -5.95 -19.46
CA ASP A 108 -10.42 -5.54 -20.87
C ASP A 108 -11.23 -4.26 -21.16
#